data_AF-A0A165X3M8-F1
#
_entry.id   AF-A0A165X3M8-F1
#
_cell.length_a   1.000
_cell.length_b   1.000
_cell.length_c   1.000
_cell.angle_alpha   90.00
_cell.angle_beta   90.00
_cell.angle_gamma   90.00
#
_symmetry.space_group_name_H-M   'P 1'
#
loop_
_entity.id
_entity.type
_entity.pdbx_description
1 polymer ?
#
loop_
_entity_poly.entity_id
_entity_poly.type
_entity_poly.pdbx_seq_one_letter_code
_entity_poly.pdbx_strand_id
1 'polypeptide(L)'
;MNKANYFMQLKALRDTVSADKREEFDMLFAGKEKNPVVALVLGLFLGSFGIDRFYCSQVVLGILKLITLGGLGIWTLIDWFLIMGAARRRNLVIASETALFVK
;
A
#
# COMPACT_ATOMS: atom_id res chain seq x y z
N MET A 1 -2.36 -6.96 7.70
CA MET A 1 -1.14 -6.48 8.38
C MET A 1 -1.54 -5.43 9.38
N ASN A 2 -1.25 -5.65 10.67
CA ASN A 2 -1.59 -4.71 11.74
C ASN A 2 -0.71 -3.44 11.67
N LYS A 3 -1.05 -2.41 12.44
CA LYS A 3 -0.31 -1.14 12.46
C LYS A 3 1.07 -1.31 13.10
N ALA A 4 1.17 -2.11 14.17
CA ALA A 4 2.42 -2.35 14.89
C ALA A 4 3.50 -3.04 14.04
N ASN A 5 3.17 -4.15 13.38
CA ASN A 5 4.12 -4.90 12.55
C ASN A 5 4.58 -4.08 11.35
N TYR A 6 3.73 -3.18 10.83
CA TYR A 6 4.10 -2.24 9.78
C TYR A 6 5.22 -1.29 10.25
N PHE A 7 5.03 -0.60 11.38
CA PHE A 7 6.05 0.32 11.89
C PHE A 7 7.34 -0.39 12.28
N MET A 8 7.23 -1.60 12.83
CA MET A 8 8.41 -2.42 13.17
C MET A 8 9.22 -2.78 11.92
N GLN A 9 8.57 -3.24 10.86
CA GLN A 9 9.24 -3.58 9.60
C GLN A 9 9.79 -2.34 8.89
N LEU A 10 9.07 -1.22 8.90
CA LEU A 10 9.54 0.04 8.33
C LEU A 10 10.79 0.55 9.04
N LYS A 11 10.78 0.51 10.38
CA LYS A 11 11.95 0.88 11.19
C LYS A 11 13.13 -0.05 10.90
N ALA A 12 12.89 -1.37 10.85
CA ALA A 12 13.94 -2.34 10.53
C ALA A 12 14.57 -2.07 9.15
N LEU A 13 13.75 -1.75 8.13
CA LEU A 13 14.24 -1.38 6.79
C LEU A 13 15.08 -0.09 6.83
N ARG A 14 14.61 0.95 7.50
CA ARG A 14 15.36 2.20 7.68
C ARG A 14 16.68 1.97 8.41
N ASP A 15 16.68 1.11 9.41
CA ASP A 15 17.88 0.82 10.21
C ASP A 15 18.93 0.00 9.42
N THR A 16 18.56 -0.61 8.27
CA THR A 16 19.54 -1.21 7.33
C THR A 16 20.29 -0.18 6.49
N VAL A 17 19.81 1.06 6.43
CA VAL A 17 20.45 2.18 5.73
C VAL A 17 21.42 2.88 6.68
N SER A 18 22.60 3.25 6.14
CA SER A 18 23.65 3.95 6.88
C SER A 18 23.15 5.30 7.42
N ALA A 19 23.64 5.72 8.59
CA ALA A 19 23.12 6.87 9.31
C ALA A 19 23.20 8.19 8.51
N ASP A 20 24.22 8.34 7.69
CA ASP A 20 24.44 9.47 6.78
C ASP A 20 23.41 9.57 5.65
N LYS A 21 22.77 8.46 5.27
CA LYS A 21 21.80 8.41 4.16
C LYS A 21 20.34 8.24 4.59
N ARG A 22 20.07 8.22 5.91
CA ARG A 22 18.70 8.05 6.43
C ARG A 22 17.77 9.19 6.04
N GLU A 23 18.27 10.42 5.97
CA GLU A 23 17.47 11.57 5.54
C GLU A 23 17.04 11.44 4.07
N GLU A 24 17.94 10.95 3.21
CA GLU A 24 17.63 10.67 1.80
C GLU A 24 16.57 9.56 1.68
N PHE A 25 16.70 8.50 2.47
CA PHE A 25 15.69 7.44 2.56
C PHE A 25 14.33 8.00 3.00
N ASP A 26 14.28 8.80 4.07
CA ASP A 26 13.03 9.35 4.61
C ASP A 26 12.35 10.27 3.59
N MET A 27 13.11 11.10 2.87
CA MET A 27 12.59 11.96 1.80
C MET A 27 12.04 11.16 0.61
N LEU A 28 12.80 10.18 0.11
CA LEU A 28 12.38 9.35 -1.01
C LEU A 28 11.17 8.47 -0.66
N PHE A 29 11.13 7.96 0.57
CA PHE A 29 10.01 7.18 1.08
C PHE A 29 8.75 8.04 1.21
N ALA A 30 8.85 9.23 1.82
CA ALA A 30 7.73 10.17 1.97
C ALA A 30 7.14 10.61 0.62
N GLY A 31 7.96 10.73 -0.43
CA GLY A 31 7.49 11.05 -1.78
C GLY A 31 6.72 9.92 -2.47
N LYS A 32 6.94 8.66 -2.07
CA LYS A 32 6.37 7.47 -2.74
C LYS A 32 5.31 6.75 -1.92
N GLU A 33 5.25 6.99 -0.61
CA GLU A 33 4.31 6.31 0.27
C GLU A 33 2.85 6.49 -0.17
N LYS A 34 2.06 5.45 0.00
CA LYS A 34 0.62 5.46 -0.31
C LYS A 34 -0.15 5.64 0.98
N ASN A 35 -1.10 6.58 0.98
CA ASN A 35 -1.92 6.84 2.15
C ASN A 35 -3.04 5.78 2.25
N PRO A 36 -3.10 4.97 3.32
CA PRO A 36 -4.14 3.95 3.49
C PRO A 36 -5.56 4.54 3.58
N VAL A 37 -5.70 5.78 4.05
CA VAL A 37 -6.99 6.48 4.13
C VAL A 37 -7.47 6.86 2.74
N VAL A 38 -6.57 7.34 1.87
CA VAL A 38 -6.90 7.62 0.46
C VAL A 38 -7.31 6.33 -0.25
N ALA A 39 -6.62 5.22 -0.01
CA ALA A 39 -6.99 3.92 -0.56
C ALA A 39 -8.39 3.47 -0.11
N LEU A 40 -8.76 3.75 1.16
CA LEU A 40 -10.09 3.49 1.71
C LEU A 40 -11.17 4.35 1.04
N VAL A 41 -10.93 5.66 0.89
CA VAL A 41 -11.86 6.59 0.24
C VAL A 41 -12.09 6.18 -1.22
N LEU A 42 -11.02 5.82 -1.94
CA LEU A 42 -11.13 5.28 -3.30
C LEU A 42 -11.92 3.97 -3.33
N GLY A 43 -11.78 3.11 -2.33
CA GLY A 43 -12.56 1.88 -2.21
C GLY A 43 -14.04 2.10 -1.88
N LEU A 44 -14.38 3.20 -1.21
CA LEU A 44 -15.75 3.58 -0.89
C LEU A 44 -16.51 4.12 -2.10
N PHE A 45 -15.91 5.04 -2.86
CA PHE A 45 -16.57 5.68 -4.01
C PHE A 45 -16.39 4.91 -5.32
N LEU A 46 -15.28 4.18 -5.47
CA LEU A 46 -14.88 3.57 -6.73
C LEU A 46 -14.53 2.07 -6.58
N GLY A 47 -14.86 1.46 -5.44
CA GLY A 47 -14.56 0.05 -5.16
C GLY A 47 -15.28 -0.93 -6.11
N SER A 48 -16.45 -0.56 -6.62
CA SER A 48 -17.19 -1.35 -7.62
C SER A 48 -16.44 -1.46 -8.96
N PHE A 49 -15.57 -0.48 -9.26
CA PHE A 49 -14.67 -0.48 -10.42
C PHE A 49 -13.26 -1.00 -10.09
N GLY A 50 -12.99 -1.38 -8.83
CA GLY A 50 -11.68 -1.89 -8.39
C GLY A 50 -10.55 -0.85 -8.33
N ILE A 51 -10.86 0.45 -8.37
CA ILE A 51 -9.88 1.56 -8.44
C ILE A 51 -8.99 1.62 -7.20
N ASP A 52 -9.48 1.18 -6.04
CA ASP A 52 -8.70 1.03 -4.82
C ASP A 52 -7.55 0.02 -4.96
N ARG A 53 -7.78 -1.08 -5.70
CA ARG A 53 -6.76 -2.09 -5.99
C ARG A 53 -5.73 -1.58 -6.99
N PHE A 54 -6.15 -0.80 -7.98
CA PHE A 54 -5.21 -0.11 -8.88
C PHE A 54 -4.31 0.86 -8.12
N TYR A 55 -4.84 1.60 -7.13
CA TYR A 55 -4.04 2.49 -6.28
C TYR A 55 -2.99 1.74 -5.43
N CYS A 56 -3.31 0.53 -4.97
CA CYS A 56 -2.37 -0.35 -4.27
C CYS A 56 -1.49 -1.20 -5.23
N SER A 57 -1.40 -0.83 -6.51
CA SER A 57 -0.68 -1.58 -7.55
C SER A 57 -1.05 -3.07 -7.60
N GLN A 58 -2.29 -3.42 -7.27
CA GLN A 58 -2.86 -4.76 -7.34
C GLN A 58 -3.76 -4.88 -8.57
N VAL A 59 -3.17 -4.61 -9.73
CA VAL A 59 -3.86 -4.54 -11.04
C VAL A 59 -4.61 -5.83 -11.36
N VAL A 60 -4.00 -6.99 -11.12
CA VAL A 60 -4.63 -8.30 -11.39
C VAL A 60 -5.92 -8.49 -10.60
N LEU A 61 -5.94 -8.09 -9.32
CA LEU A 61 -7.14 -8.17 -8.47
C LEU A 61 -8.21 -7.15 -8.90
N GLY A 62 -7.80 -5.95 -9.33
CA GLY A 62 -8.70 -4.95 -9.90
C GLY A 62 -9.37 -5.41 -11.19
N ILE A 63 -8.60 -6.05 -12.09
CA ILE A 63 -9.12 -6.61 -13.35
C ILE A 63 -10.07 -7.79 -13.07
N LEU A 64 -9.72 -8.67 -12.12
CA LEU A 64 -10.58 -9.78 -11.71
C LEU A 64 -11.94 -9.26 -11.19
N LYS A 65 -11.95 -8.14 -10.46
CA LYS A 65 -13.15 -7.39 -10.04
C LYS A 65 -14.01 -6.91 -11.19
N LEU A 66 -13.42 -6.42 -12.26
CA LEU A 66 -14.16 -5.96 -13.43
C LEU A 66 -14.77 -7.13 -14.20
N ILE A 67 -14.05 -8.25 -14.33
CA ILE A 67 -14.52 -9.44 -15.03
C ILE A 67 -15.71 -10.10 -14.29
N THR A 68 -15.75 -10.03 -12.96
CA THR A 68 -16.87 -10.56 -12.16
C THR A 68 -18.00 -9.54 -11.94
N LEU A 69 -18.03 -8.43 -12.69
CA LEU A 69 -19.02 -7.34 -12.54
C LEU A 69 -19.08 -6.76 -11.12
N GLY A 70 -17.94 -6.69 -10.43
CA GLY A 70 -17.85 -6.11 -9.08
C GLY A 70 -18.49 -6.95 -7.98
N GLY A 71 -18.84 -8.22 -8.25
CA GLY A 71 -19.29 -9.19 -7.25
C GLY A 71 -20.37 -8.66 -6.30
N LEU A 72 -21.49 -8.14 -6.84
CA LEU A 72 -22.72 -7.74 -6.10
C LEU A 72 -22.49 -6.83 -4.86
N GLY A 73 -21.37 -6.10 -4.77
CA GLY A 73 -21.04 -5.26 -3.61
C GLY A 73 -20.55 -6.00 -2.36
N ILE A 74 -20.64 -7.34 -2.31
CA ILE A 74 -20.03 -8.13 -1.21
C ILE A 74 -18.50 -8.05 -1.31
N TRP A 75 -17.98 -8.04 -2.54
CA TRP A 75 -16.55 -7.98 -2.78
C TRP A 75 -15.93 -6.61 -2.49
N THR A 76 -16.74 -5.54 -2.46
CA THR A 76 -16.30 -4.20 -2.03
C THR A 76 -16.29 -4.07 -0.51
N LEU A 77 -17.28 -4.64 0.18
CA LEU A 77 -17.36 -4.72 1.64
C LEU A 77 -16.15 -5.42 2.27
N ILE A 78 -15.77 -6.60 1.75
CA ILE A 78 -14.60 -7.34 2.23
C ILE A 78 -13.31 -6.55 1.98
N ASP A 79 -13.26 -5.81 0.88
CA ASP A 79 -12.10 -5.03 0.50
C ASP A 79 -11.86 -3.81 1.40
N TRP A 80 -12.91 -3.19 1.94
CA TRP A 80 -12.75 -2.08 2.89
C TRP A 80 -11.89 -2.44 4.11
N PHE A 81 -12.03 -3.67 4.61
CA PHE A 81 -11.21 -4.15 5.73
C PHE A 81 -9.80 -4.58 5.29
N LEU A 82 -9.64 -5.06 4.05
CA LEU A 82 -8.36 -5.57 3.54
C LEU A 82 -7.45 -4.47 2.96
N ILE A 83 -8.01 -3.39 2.42
CA ILE A 83 -7.28 -2.37 1.65
C ILE A 83 -6.25 -1.64 2.50
N MET A 84 -6.56 -1.34 3.77
CA MET A 84 -5.59 -0.72 4.70
C MET A 84 -4.35 -1.61 4.91
N GLY A 85 -4.55 -2.93 5.01
CA GLY A 85 -3.46 -3.87 5.15
C GLY A 85 -2.67 -4.07 3.85
N ALA A 86 -3.33 -3.92 2.70
CA ALA A 86 -2.69 -3.96 1.39
C ALA A 86 -1.83 -2.71 1.14
N ALA A 87 -2.35 -1.51 1.43
CA ALA A 87 -1.63 -0.26 1.32
C ALA A 87 -0.36 -0.26 2.18
N ARG A 88 -0.45 -0.68 3.45
CA ARG A 88 0.73 -0.80 4.32
C ARG A 88 1.76 -1.80 3.78
N ARG A 89 1.32 -2.92 3.20
CA ARG A 89 2.24 -3.91 2.58
C ARG A 89 2.96 -3.32 1.38
N ARG A 90 2.28 -2.53 0.55
CA ARG A 90 2.92 -1.81 -0.55
C ARG A 90 3.91 -0.77 -0.08
N ASN A 91 3.60 -0.04 0.99
CA ASN A 91 4.55 0.90 1.57
C ASN A 91 5.82 0.20 2.06
N LEU A 92 5.74 -1.04 2.59
CA LEU A 92 6.94 -1.80 2.94
C LEU A 92 7.78 -2.20 1.72
N VAL A 93 7.14 -2.55 0.61
CA VAL A 93 7.86 -2.83 -0.65
C VAL A 93 8.57 -1.56 -1.14
N ILE A 94 7.87 -0.42 -1.15
CA ILE A 94 8.44 0.88 -1.51
C ILE A 94 9.61 1.25 -0.58
N ALA A 95 9.48 1.00 0.72
CA ALA A 95 10.56 1.19 1.69
C ALA A 95 11.75 0.28 1.37
N SER A 96 11.53 -0.99 1.01
CA SER A 96 12.64 -1.89 0.65
C SER A 96 13.35 -1.47 -0.64
N GLU A 97 12.60 -1.01 -1.64
CA GLU A 97 13.16 -0.47 -2.89
C GLU A 97 13.97 0.80 -2.63
N THR A 98 13.43 1.68 -1.78
CA THR A 98 14.11 2.93 -1.39
C THR A 98 15.37 2.63 -0.59
N ALA A 99 15.34 1.67 0.33
CA ALA A 99 16.51 1.24 1.08
C ALA A 99 17.59 0.68 0.16
N LEU A 100 17.22 -0.12 -0.86
CA LEU A 100 18.17 -0.64 -1.85
C LEU A 100 18.79 0.45 -2.73
N PHE A 101 18.01 1.47 -3.08
CA PHE A 101 18.50 2.59 -3.90
C PHE A 101 19.50 3.47 -3.14
N VAL A 102 19.26 3.67 -1.84
CA VAL A 102 20.05 4.56 -0.99
C VAL A 102 21.28 3.85 -0.41
N LYS A 103 21.23 2.53 -0.19
CA LYS A 103 22.36 1.74 0.35
C LYS A 103 23.65 1.93 -0.45
#